data_AF-A0AA35RZY2-F1
#
_entry.id   AF-A0AA35RZY2-F1
#
_cell.length_a   1.000
_cell.length_b   1.000
_cell.length_c   1.000
_cell.angle_alpha   90.00
_cell.angle_beta   90.00
_cell.angle_gamma   90.00
#
_symmetry.space_group_name_H-M   'P 1'
#
loop_
_entity.id
_entity.type
_entity.pdbx_description
1 polymer ?
#
loop_
_entity_poly.entity_id
_entity_poly.type
_entity_poly.pdbx_seq_one_letter_code
_entity_poly.pdbx_strand_id
1 'polypeptide(L)'
;MCRGMLMTACDVAAITKPWSVQKRVAVTVAHEFFEQGDREREQLDSEPMAMMDRKKKHELPKMQVGFIDFICLPLYEPLANLVQGLVPLLEGVKKNRHEWQNLADNPELTVVDSDPKVSETSPCPTCPATADVKHSTANQTEI
;
A
#
# COMPACT_ATOMS: atom_id res chain seq x y z
N MET A 1 18.01 -15.45 -6.46
CA MET A 1 16.71 -15.74 -5.82
C MET A 1 16.31 -14.63 -4.83
N CYS A 2 17.15 -14.28 -3.85
CA CYS A 2 16.79 -13.29 -2.81
C CYS A 2 16.49 -11.87 -3.32
N ARG A 3 17.13 -11.41 -4.41
CA ARG A 3 16.88 -10.06 -4.97
C ARG A 3 15.44 -9.86 -5.40
N GLY A 4 14.82 -10.84 -6.07
CA GLY A 4 13.42 -10.75 -6.51
C GLY A 4 12.47 -10.66 -5.32
N MET A 5 12.65 -11.54 -4.33
CA MET A 5 11.83 -11.54 -3.11
C MET A 5 11.93 -10.21 -2.35
N LEU A 6 13.13 -9.65 -2.22
CA LEU A 6 13.31 -8.35 -1.56
C LEU A 6 12.67 -7.20 -2.34
N MET A 7 12.75 -7.19 -3.67
CA MET A 7 12.05 -6.18 -4.49
C MET A 7 10.53 -6.27 -4.28
N THR A 8 9.96 -7.48 -4.31
CA THR A 8 8.53 -7.68 -4.05
C THR A 8 8.17 -7.27 -2.63
N ALA A 9 9.02 -7.57 -1.63
CA ALA A 9 8.77 -7.17 -0.24
C ALA A 9 8.75 -5.64 -0.09
N CYS A 10 9.66 -4.95 -0.78
CA CYS A 10 9.66 -3.48 -0.82
C CYS A 10 8.37 -2.92 -1.45
N ASP A 11 7.89 -3.52 -2.54
CA ASP A 11 6.67 -3.09 -3.23
C ASP A 11 5.43 -3.18 -2.35
N VAL A 12 5.32 -4.24 -1.54
CA VAL A 12 4.19 -4.45 -0.62
C VAL A 12 4.50 -4.00 0.81
N ALA A 13 5.54 -3.20 1.04
CA ALA A 13 6.02 -2.87 2.39
C ALA A 13 5.00 -2.12 3.25
N ALA A 14 3.99 -1.49 2.64
CA ALA A 14 2.89 -0.83 3.35
C ALA A 14 2.17 -1.78 4.33
N ILE A 15 2.08 -3.08 4.01
CA ILE A 15 1.41 -4.08 4.85
C ILE A 15 2.12 -4.37 6.18
N THR A 16 3.36 -3.93 6.31
CA THR A 16 4.17 -4.09 7.55
C THR A 16 4.07 -2.88 8.48
N LYS A 17 3.48 -1.77 8.01
CA LYS A 17 3.44 -0.50 8.74
C LYS A 17 2.38 -0.55 9.85
N PRO A 18 2.45 0.37 10.84
CA PRO A 18 1.41 0.49 11.85
C PRO A 18 0.02 0.64 11.23
N TRP A 19 -0.99 0.11 11.91
CA TRP A 19 -2.37 0.01 11.43
C TRP A 19 -2.92 1.29 10.80
N SER A 20 -2.74 2.44 11.43
CA SER A 20 -3.22 3.73 10.92
C SER A 20 -2.64 4.09 9.55
N VAL A 21 -1.38 3.73 9.29
CA VAL A 21 -0.71 3.96 8.01
C VAL A 21 -1.16 2.92 7.00
N GLN A 22 -1.16 1.64 7.38
CA GLN A 22 -1.55 0.55 6.49
C GLN A 22 -2.99 0.73 5.99
N LYS A 23 -3.92 1.04 6.91
CA LYS A 23 -5.34 1.26 6.59
C LYS A 23 -5.51 2.38 5.58
N ARG A 24 -4.82 3.50 5.78
CA ARG A 24 -4.86 4.64 4.86
C ARG A 24 -4.36 4.28 3.46
N VAL A 25 -3.25 3.54 3.38
CA VAL A 25 -2.71 3.09 2.08
C VAL A 25 -3.70 2.15 1.39
N ALA A 26 -4.25 1.16 2.11
CA ALA A 26 -5.23 0.23 1.54
C ALA A 26 -6.49 0.92 1.01
N VAL A 27 -7.00 1.93 1.74
CA VAL A 27 -8.16 2.72 1.30
C VAL A 27 -7.82 3.55 0.06
N THR A 28 -6.63 4.13 -0.01
CA THR A 28 -6.17 4.91 -1.18
C THR A 28 -6.08 4.03 -2.42
N VAL A 29 -5.44 2.87 -2.30
CA VAL A 29 -5.33 1.89 -3.40
C VAL A 29 -6.71 1.39 -3.85
N ALA A 30 -7.62 1.12 -2.90
CA ALA A 30 -8.99 0.75 -3.25
C ALA A 30 -9.71 1.86 -4.02
N HIS A 31 -9.51 3.13 -3.64
CA HIS A 31 -10.07 4.27 -4.36
C HIS A 31 -9.58 4.34 -5.80
N GLU A 32 -8.27 4.16 -6.01
CA GLU A 32 -7.65 4.10 -7.35
C GLU A 32 -8.24 2.94 -8.18
N PHE A 33 -8.40 1.76 -7.60
CA PHE A 33 -9.03 0.62 -8.29
C PHE A 33 -10.49 0.87 -8.65
N PHE A 34 -11.24 1.57 -7.81
CA PHE A 34 -12.62 1.95 -8.13
C PHE A 34 -12.69 2.95 -9.28
N GLU A 35 -11.83 3.98 -9.25
CA GLU A 35 -11.75 4.94 -10.35
C GLU A 35 -11.36 4.27 -11.67
N GLN A 36 -10.43 3.31 -11.63
CA GLN A 36 -10.07 2.53 -12.81
C GLN A 36 -11.25 1.69 -13.31
N GLY A 37 -11.93 0.95 -12.42
CA GLY A 37 -13.09 0.13 -12.78
C GLY A 37 -14.24 0.95 -13.35
N ASP A 38 -14.46 2.16 -12.83
CA ASP A 38 -15.45 3.11 -13.35
C ASP A 38 -15.09 3.54 -14.79
N ARG A 39 -13.82 3.87 -15.05
CA ARG A 39 -13.34 4.23 -16.41
C ARG A 39 -13.43 3.07 -17.39
N GLU A 40 -13.07 1.86 -16.97
CA GLU A 40 -13.15 0.66 -17.83
C GLU A 40 -14.59 0.35 -18.22
N ARG A 41 -15.54 0.48 -17.27
CA ARG A 41 -16.97 0.32 -17.56
C ARG A 41 -17.47 1.36 -18.56
N GLU A 42 -17.09 2.63 -18.40
CA GLU A 42 -17.51 3.71 -19.29
C GLU A 42 -16.90 3.63 -20.69
N GLN A 43 -15.64 3.21 -20.81
CA GLN A 43 -14.90 3.23 -22.07
C GLN A 43 -14.99 1.94 -22.87
N LEU A 44 -15.13 0.79 -22.19
CA LEU A 44 -15.03 -0.54 -22.79
C LEU A 44 -16.32 -1.37 -22.68
N ASP A 45 -17.37 -0.84 -22.02
CA ASP A 45 -18.65 -1.52 -21.75
C ASP A 45 -18.47 -2.91 -21.11
N SER A 46 -17.44 -3.03 -20.26
CA SER A 46 -17.09 -4.26 -19.54
C SER A 46 -17.38 -4.12 -18.05
N GLU A 47 -17.88 -5.20 -17.44
CA GLU A 47 -18.07 -5.24 -15.98
C GLU A 47 -16.72 -5.33 -15.26
N PRO A 48 -16.43 -4.43 -14.29
CA PRO A 48 -15.17 -4.45 -13.56
C PRO A 48 -15.09 -5.64 -12.60
N MET A 49 -13.87 -6.11 -12.33
CA MET A 49 -13.64 -7.15 -11.32
C MET A 49 -14.13 -6.68 -9.94
N ALA A 50 -14.52 -7.61 -9.05
CA ALA A 50 -15.06 -7.28 -7.73
C ALA A 50 -14.17 -6.33 -6.89
N MET A 51 -12.84 -6.41 -7.03
CA MET A 51 -11.90 -5.50 -6.35
C MET A 51 -11.96 -4.05 -6.88
N MET A 52 -12.41 -3.88 -8.11
CA MET A 52 -12.52 -2.60 -8.83
C MET A 52 -13.97 -2.08 -8.88
N ASP A 53 -14.94 -2.85 -8.36
CA ASP A 53 -16.34 -2.42 -8.27
C ASP A 53 -16.58 -1.64 -6.97
N ARG A 54 -16.82 -0.33 -7.10
CA ARG A 54 -17.13 0.57 -5.99
C ARG A 54 -18.32 0.09 -5.15
N LYS A 55 -19.28 -0.64 -5.73
CA LYS A 55 -20.45 -1.20 -5.02
C LYS A 55 -20.05 -2.25 -3.97
N LYS A 56 -18.87 -2.86 -4.14
CA LYS A 56 -18.31 -3.89 -3.25
C LYS A 56 -17.28 -3.33 -2.27
N LYS A 57 -17.26 -2.01 -2.00
CA LYS A 57 -16.39 -1.39 -0.99
C LYS A 57 -16.45 -2.08 0.38
N HIS A 58 -17.62 -2.60 0.76
CA HIS A 58 -17.82 -3.33 2.01
C HIS A 58 -17.03 -4.65 2.10
N GLU A 59 -16.62 -5.22 0.96
CA GLU A 59 -15.80 -6.45 0.91
C GLU A 59 -14.31 -6.17 1.12
N LEU A 60 -13.87 -4.90 1.16
CA LEU A 60 -12.47 -4.50 1.28
C LEU A 60 -11.73 -5.22 2.42
N PRO A 61 -12.28 -5.32 3.65
CA PRO A 61 -11.60 -6.04 4.73
C PRO A 61 -11.31 -7.50 4.38
N LYS A 62 -12.29 -8.21 3.83
CA LYS A 62 -12.14 -9.61 3.41
C LYS A 62 -11.11 -9.76 2.28
N MET A 63 -11.10 -8.82 1.33
CA MET A 63 -10.10 -8.80 0.26
C MET A 63 -8.68 -8.59 0.80
N GLN A 64 -8.50 -7.71 1.79
CA GLN A 64 -7.20 -7.48 2.43
C GLN A 64 -6.72 -8.71 3.21
N VAL A 65 -7.61 -9.42 3.92
CA VAL A 65 -7.25 -10.70 4.57
C VAL A 65 -6.74 -11.69 3.53
N GLY A 66 -7.46 -11.87 2.42
CA GLY A 66 -7.04 -12.75 1.34
C GLY A 66 -5.68 -12.35 0.75
N PHE A 67 -5.47 -11.06 0.50
CA PHE A 67 -4.18 -10.55 0.01
C PHE A 67 -3.03 -10.88 0.97
N ILE A 68 -3.24 -10.71 2.27
CA ILE A 68 -2.22 -11.01 3.28
C ILE A 68 -1.92 -12.51 3.31
N ASP A 69 -2.94 -13.35 3.26
CA ASP A 69 -2.79 -14.81 3.36
C ASP A 69 -2.09 -15.42 2.14
N PHE A 70 -2.42 -14.93 0.94
CA PHE A 70 -1.93 -15.53 -0.29
C PHE A 70 -0.66 -14.87 -0.84
N ILE A 71 -0.37 -13.60 -0.49
CA ILE A 71 0.78 -12.85 -1.01
C ILE A 71 1.77 -12.49 0.09
N CYS A 72 1.31 -11.83 1.16
CA CYS A 72 2.22 -11.24 2.13
C CYS A 72 2.85 -12.27 3.08
N LEU A 73 2.08 -13.18 3.67
CA LEU A 73 2.61 -14.19 4.58
C LEU A 73 3.59 -15.14 3.87
N PRO A 74 3.28 -15.70 2.68
CA PRO A 74 4.23 -16.53 1.93
C PRO A 74 5.52 -15.80 1.53
N LEU A 75 5.50 -14.45 1.47
CA LEU A 75 6.66 -13.63 1.20
C LEU A 75 7.49 -13.33 2.46
N TYR A 76 6.85 -12.90 3.54
CA TYR A 76 7.53 -12.42 4.74
C TYR A 76 7.97 -13.53 5.69
N GLU A 77 7.29 -14.69 5.72
CA GLU A 77 7.70 -15.82 6.58
C GLU A 77 9.08 -16.37 6.17
N PRO A 78 9.36 -16.71 4.89
CA PRO A 78 10.69 -17.15 4.50
C PRO A 78 11.76 -16.07 4.68
N LEU A 79 11.41 -14.80 4.44
CA LEU A 79 12.35 -13.67 4.61
C LEU A 79 12.76 -13.47 6.07
N ALA A 80 11.82 -13.58 7.01
CA ALA A 80 12.09 -13.49 8.45
C ALA A 80 12.90 -14.69 8.96
N ASN A 81 12.66 -15.89 8.39
CA ASN A 81 13.45 -17.08 8.69
C ASN A 81 14.91 -16.96 8.20
N LEU A 82 15.13 -16.26 7.09
CA LEU A 82 16.47 -16.06 6.52
C LEU A 82 17.23 -14.92 7.19
N VAL A 83 16.54 -13.83 7.53
CA VAL A 83 17.14 -12.62 8.10
C VAL A 83 16.38 -12.22 9.35
N GLN A 84 16.97 -12.47 10.52
CA GLN A 84 16.34 -12.18 11.82
C GLN A 84 15.91 -10.72 11.97
N GLY A 85 16.61 -9.78 11.34
CA GLY A 85 16.25 -8.36 11.33
C GLY A 85 14.91 -8.03 10.65
N LEU A 86 14.33 -8.97 9.89
CA LEU A 86 13.04 -8.79 9.20
C LEU A 86 11.86 -9.35 10.01
N VAL A 87 12.09 -10.02 11.14
CA VAL A 87 11.02 -10.52 12.03
C VAL A 87 10.01 -9.42 12.41
N PRO A 88 10.42 -8.17 12.73
CA PRO A 88 9.45 -7.11 13.02
C PRO A 88 8.48 -6.81 11.87
N LEU A 89 8.91 -7.01 10.62
CA LEU A 89 8.05 -6.81 9.45
C LEU A 89 6.98 -7.90 9.37
N LEU A 90 7.37 -9.17 9.59
CA LEU A 90 6.43 -10.29 9.65
C LEU A 90 5.39 -10.10 10.77
N GLU A 91 5.84 -9.66 11.95
CA GLU A 91 4.91 -9.36 13.05
C GLU A 91 3.97 -8.19 12.72
N GLY A 92 4.44 -7.19 11.96
CA GLY A 92 3.59 -6.15 11.40
C GLY A 92 2.51 -6.70 10.47
N VAL A 93 2.87 -7.63 9.57
CA VAL A 93 1.92 -8.30 8.67
C VAL A 93 0.86 -9.07 9.45
N LYS A 94 1.26 -9.88 10.43
CA LYS A 94 0.33 -10.66 11.27
C LYS A 94 -0.63 -9.77 12.07
N LYS A 95 -0.12 -8.66 12.63
CA LYS A 95 -0.96 -7.69 13.35
C LYS A 95 -2.01 -7.06 12.43
N ASN A 96 -1.60 -6.57 11.26
CA ASN A 96 -2.53 -5.98 10.31
C ASN A 96 -3.54 -7.01 9.77
N ARG A 97 -3.14 -8.28 9.59
CA ARG A 97 -4.06 -9.37 9.26
C ARG A 97 -5.17 -9.50 10.31
N HIS A 98 -4.80 -9.47 11.58
CA HIS A 98 -5.76 -9.57 12.68
C HIS A 98 -6.73 -8.38 12.69
N GLU A 99 -6.24 -7.16 12.51
CA GLU A 99 -7.09 -5.96 12.40
C GLU A 99 -8.06 -6.04 11.22
N TRP A 100 -7.61 -6.49 10.04
CA TRP A 100 -8.48 -6.70 8.89
C TRP A 100 -9.51 -7.80 9.12
N GLN A 101 -9.12 -8.88 9.78
CA GLN A 101 -10.04 -9.95 10.16
C GLN A 101 -11.12 -9.42 11.12
N ASN A 102 -10.73 -8.63 12.12
CA ASN A 102 -11.68 -8.02 13.05
C ASN A 102 -12.69 -7.11 12.33
N LEU A 103 -12.25 -6.35 11.32
CA LEU A 103 -13.15 -5.55 10.47
C LEU A 103 -14.04 -6.42 9.57
N ALA A 104 -13.53 -7.53 9.06
CA ALA A 104 -14.30 -8.45 8.23
C ALA A 104 -15.40 -9.17 9.03
N ASP A 105 -15.12 -9.50 10.29
CA ASP A 105 -16.05 -10.20 11.19
C ASP A 105 -17.07 -9.25 11.84
N ASN A 106 -16.74 -7.96 11.97
CA ASN A 106 -17.60 -6.94 12.57
C ASN A 106 -17.91 -5.82 11.56
N PRO A 107 -18.92 -6.00 10.69
CA PRO A 107 -19.25 -5.02 9.65
C PRO A 107 -19.74 -3.66 10.19
N GLU A 108 -20.08 -3.58 11.48
CA GLU A 108 -20.39 -2.31 12.17
C GLU A 108 -19.13 -1.45 12.42
N LEU A 109 -17.94 -2.06 12.48
CA LEU A 109 -16.67 -1.35 12.52
C LEU A 109 -16.37 -0.85 11.11
N THR A 110 -16.99 0.27 10.75
CA THR A 110 -16.81 0.85 9.42
C THR A 110 -15.34 1.18 9.16
N VAL A 111 -14.90 0.97 7.92
CA VAL A 111 -13.67 1.55 7.39
C VAL A 111 -13.95 3.05 7.22
N VAL A 112 -14.08 3.79 8.32
CA VAL A 112 -14.43 5.21 8.31
C VAL A 112 -13.45 5.94 7.41
N ASP A 113 -13.99 6.55 6.33
CA ASP A 113 -13.25 7.44 5.45
C ASP A 113 -12.68 8.55 6.32
N SER A 114 -11.39 8.43 6.63
CA SER A 114 -10.63 9.56 7.15
C SER A 114 -10.18 10.32 5.92
N ASP A 115 -10.95 11.35 5.55
CA ASP A 115 -10.53 12.33 4.56
C ASP A 115 -9.10 12.80 4.86
N PRO A 116 -8.24 12.94 3.83
CA PRO A 116 -6.83 13.25 4.03
C PRO A 116 -6.66 14.73 4.38
N LYS A 117 -6.71 15.08 5.67
CA LYS A 117 -5.99 16.26 6.13
C LYS A 117 -4.51 15.86 6.21
N VAL A 118 -3.78 16.18 5.14
CA VAL A 118 -2.32 16.14 5.08
C VAL A 118 -1.80 16.99 6.24
N SER A 119 -1.49 16.37 7.37
CA SER A 119 -0.60 16.95 8.38
C SER A 119 0.81 16.59 7.95
N GLU A 120 1.56 17.63 7.61
CA GLU A 120 2.94 17.61 7.18
C GLU A 120 3.79 16.66 8.04
N THR A 121 4.61 15.91 7.32
CA THR A 121 5.58 14.95 7.82
C THR A 121 6.55 15.58 8.82
N SER A 122 6.63 15.05 10.03
CA SER A 122 7.90 15.06 10.77
C SER A 122 8.92 14.25 9.97
N PRO A 123 10.09 14.81 9.59
CA PRO A 123 11.02 14.12 8.70
C PRO A 123 11.68 12.93 9.41
N CYS A 124 11.77 11.82 8.67
CA CYS A 124 12.57 10.65 9.03
C CYS A 124 14.06 11.04 9.06
N PRO A 125 14.80 10.83 10.17
CA PRO A 125 16.11 11.45 10.37
C PRO A 125 17.30 10.74 9.69
N THR A 126 17.12 9.82 8.73
CA THR A 126 18.25 8.97 8.29
C THR A 126 18.38 8.63 6.81
N CYS A 127 17.73 9.34 5.89
CA CYS A 127 18.05 9.16 4.46
C CYS A 127 18.97 10.28 3.94
N PRO A 128 20.19 9.98 3.47
CA PRO A 128 21.06 10.96 2.82
C PRO A 128 20.42 11.43 1.51
N ALA A 129 20.31 12.74 1.33
CA ALA A 129 19.84 13.36 0.11
C ALA A 129 20.76 12.99 -1.07
N THR A 130 20.21 12.37 -2.12
CA THR A 130 20.85 12.33 -3.43
C THR A 130 20.94 13.76 -3.97
N ALA A 131 22.17 14.16 -4.30
CA ALA A 131 22.54 15.49 -4.75
C ALA A 131 21.74 15.97 -5.99
N ASP A 132 21.27 17.20 -5.90
CA ASP A 132 20.77 18.02 -7.00
C ASP A 132 21.80 18.13 -8.13
N VAL A 133 21.45 17.67 -9.34
CA VAL A 133 22.11 18.11 -10.58
C VAL A 133 21.60 19.51 -10.89
N LYS A 134 22.38 20.51 -10.48
CA LYS A 134 22.19 21.92 -10.86
C LYS A 134 22.39 22.08 -12.37
N HIS A 135 21.32 22.40 -13.09
CA HIS A 135 21.47 23.05 -14.40
C HIS A 135 21.58 24.57 -14.16
N SER A 136 22.78 25.13 -14.34
CA SER A 136 22.98 26.58 -14.34
C SER A 136 23.58 27.03 -15.67
N THR A 137 22.75 27.74 -16.45
CA THR A 137 23.02 28.96 -17.23
C THR A 137 24.36 29.14 -17.96
N ALA A 138 24.27 29.36 -19.27
CA ALA A 138 25.12 30.32 -19.97
C ALA A 138 24.23 31.26 -20.81
N ASN A 139 24.22 32.52 -20.40
CA ASN A 139 23.70 33.66 -21.14
C ASN A 139 24.80 34.10 -22.12
N GLN A 140 24.50 34.34 -23.39
CA GLN A 140 25.37 35.15 -24.24
C GLN A 140 24.54 35.98 -25.23
N THR A 141 24.59 37.27 -25.00
CA THR A 141 24.16 38.37 -25.86
C THR A 141 25.23 38.61 -26.94
N GLU A 142 24.81 39.22 -28.05
CA GLU A 142 25.53 40.12 -28.96
C GLU A 142 25.53 39.73 -30.45
N ILE A 143 25.12 40.74 -31.23
CA ILE A 143 25.12 40.96 -32.69
C ILE A 143 23.91 40.42 -33.48
#